data_AF-A0A3B3RDS1-F1
#
_entry.id   AF-A0A3B3RDS1-F1
#
_cell.length_a   1.000
_cell.length_b   1.000
_cell.length_c   1.000
_cell.angle_alpha   90.00
_cell.angle_beta   90.00
_cell.angle_gamma   90.00
#
_symmetry.space_group_name_H-M   'P 1'
#
loop_
_entity.id
_entity.type
_entity.pdbx_description
1 polymer ?
#
loop_
_entity_poly.entity_id
_entity_poly.type
_entity_poly.pdbx_seq_one_letter_code
_entity_poly.pdbx_strand_id
1 'polypeptide(L)'
;MTESIITKLICGNHGALDFSEVTDIGSGMMDLKGSFEMDMQNRDVFCVTSFNWRKMVIYKTKVRLWTEVQCTQRNSLHLCKDFLLGVILRGERKFHRSQGLHKISRLDQEERL
;
A
#
# COMPACT_ATOMS: atom_id res chain seq x y z
N MET A 1 7.91 0.99 12.57
CA MET A 1 7.83 2.42 12.18
C MET A 1 8.35 2.60 10.76
N THR A 2 9.56 2.10 10.50
CA THR A 2 10.22 2.06 9.19
C THR A 2 9.38 1.43 8.07
N GLU A 3 8.79 0.25 8.26
CA GLU A 3 7.89 -0.38 7.27
C GLU A 3 6.79 0.55 6.73
N SER A 4 6.15 1.36 7.60
CA SER A 4 5.10 2.30 7.19
C SER A 4 5.66 3.43 6.32
N ILE A 5 6.89 3.88 6.61
CA ILE A 5 7.59 4.91 5.84
C ILE A 5 7.95 4.36 4.45
N ILE A 6 8.54 3.15 4.40
CA ILE A 6 8.87 2.47 3.14
C ILE A 6 7.59 2.24 2.32
N THR A 7 6.51 1.80 2.96
CA THR A 7 5.21 1.62 2.30
C THR A 7 4.70 2.91 1.68
N LYS A 8 4.71 4.03 2.43
CA LYS A 8 4.31 5.34 1.91
C LYS A 8 5.20 5.80 0.76
N LEU A 9 6.50 5.58 0.87
CA LEU A 9 7.46 5.94 -0.16
C LEU A 9 7.20 5.16 -1.46
N ILE A 10 7.07 3.84 -1.38
CA ILE A 10 6.81 2.98 -2.54
C ILE A 10 5.44 3.31 -3.16
N CYS A 11 4.38 3.41 -2.36
CA CYS A 11 3.03 3.74 -2.86
C CYS A 11 2.94 5.16 -3.46
N GLY A 12 3.71 6.11 -2.93
CA GLY A 12 3.84 7.45 -3.51
C GLY A 12 4.58 7.46 -4.86
N ASN A 13 5.40 6.45 -5.13
CA ASN A 13 6.16 6.26 -6.36
C ASN A 13 5.58 5.11 -7.19
N HIS A 14 4.28 5.15 -7.49
CA HIS A 14 3.61 4.19 -8.37
C HIS A 14 3.67 2.71 -7.94
N GLY A 15 3.97 2.43 -6.67
CA GLY A 15 3.94 1.08 -6.10
C GLY A 15 5.24 0.28 -6.27
N ALA A 16 6.29 0.86 -6.84
CA ALA A 16 7.60 0.23 -6.95
C ALA A 16 8.71 1.29 -6.93
N LEU A 17 9.83 1.00 -6.26
CA LEU A 17 11.00 1.89 -6.26
C LEU A 17 12.30 1.08 -6.33
N ASP A 18 13.38 1.69 -6.83
CA ASP A 18 14.70 1.04 -6.79
C ASP A 18 15.16 0.86 -5.33
N PHE A 19 15.74 -0.29 -5.02
CA PHE A 19 16.26 -0.62 -3.70
C PHE A 19 17.29 0.42 -3.25
N SER A 20 18.19 0.87 -4.13
CA SER A 20 19.20 1.88 -3.78
C SER A 20 18.54 3.23 -3.48
N GLU A 21 17.52 3.62 -4.24
CA GLU A 21 16.77 4.86 -3.99
C GLU A 21 16.07 4.82 -2.63
N VAL A 22 15.47 3.68 -2.26
CA VAL A 22 14.86 3.49 -0.93
C VAL A 22 15.92 3.62 0.18
N THR A 23 17.09 3.01 0.02
CA THR A 23 18.17 3.10 1.02
C THR A 23 18.81 4.48 1.10
N ASP A 24 18.97 5.17 -0.03
CA ASP A 24 19.54 6.52 -0.09
C ASP A 24 18.64 7.51 0.64
N ILE A 25 17.33 7.42 0.42
CA ILE A 25 16.34 8.22 1.16
C ILE A 25 16.40 7.91 2.67
N GLY A 26 16.48 6.62 3.03
CA GLY A 26 16.63 6.19 4.41
C GLY A 26 17.93 6.66 5.07
N SER A 27 19.01 6.81 4.30
CA SER A 27 20.31 7.27 4.80
C SER A 27 20.29 8.73 5.28
N GLY A 28 19.41 9.55 4.70
CA GLY A 28 19.15 10.93 5.12
C GLY A 28 18.34 11.03 6.42
N MET A 29 17.77 9.92 6.90
CA MET A 29 16.98 9.85 8.14
C MET A 29 17.83 9.21 9.24
N MET A 30 18.51 10.03 10.04
CA MET A 30 19.48 9.58 11.05
C MET A 30 18.94 8.50 12.00
N ASP A 31 17.66 8.58 12.38
CA ASP A 31 17.02 7.64 13.31
C ASP A 31 16.69 6.27 12.67
N LEU A 32 16.77 6.15 11.34
CA LEU A 32 16.33 4.97 10.58
C LEU A 32 17.46 4.31 9.77
N LYS A 33 18.70 4.81 9.92
CA LYS A 33 19.87 4.30 9.20
C LYS A 33 20.04 2.79 9.40
N GLY A 34 20.10 2.04 8.31
CA GLY A 34 20.24 0.56 8.30
C GLY A 34 18.94 -0.22 8.59
N SER A 35 17.89 0.42 9.10
CA SER A 35 16.60 -0.26 9.36
C SER A 35 15.83 -0.59 8.07
N PHE A 36 16.04 0.18 7.01
CA PHE A 36 15.32 0.01 5.74
C PHE A 36 15.67 -1.31 5.06
N GLU A 37 16.96 -1.66 5.02
CA GLU A 37 17.41 -2.90 4.38
C GLU A 37 16.85 -4.14 5.09
N MET A 38 16.81 -4.13 6.43
CA MET A 38 16.21 -5.22 7.20
C MET A 38 14.70 -5.32 6.96
N ASP A 39 13.99 -4.21 7.02
CA ASP A 39 12.53 -4.20 6.83
C ASP A 39 12.14 -4.67 5.42
N MET A 40 12.92 -4.32 4.40
CA MET A 40 12.69 -4.79 3.02
C MET A 40 12.94 -6.30 2.83
N GLN A 41 13.55 -6.99 3.78
CA GLN A 41 13.65 -8.45 3.78
C GLN A 41 12.35 -9.13 4.23
N ASN A 42 11.40 -8.39 4.80
CA ASN A 42 10.09 -8.91 5.18
C ASN A 42 9.27 -9.27 3.93
N ARG A 43 9.32 -10.55 3.52
CA ARG A 43 8.66 -11.05 2.30
C ARG A 43 7.13 -11.08 2.36
N ASP A 44 6.56 -10.95 3.56
CA ASP A 44 5.11 -10.85 3.74
C ASP A 44 4.57 -9.50 3.26
N VAL A 45 5.41 -8.46 3.29
CA VAL A 45 5.03 -7.07 3.01
C VAL A 45 5.73 -6.55 1.75
N PHE A 46 6.99 -6.94 1.52
CA PHE A 46 7.77 -6.47 0.38
C PHE A 46 8.15 -7.60 -0.56
N CYS A 47 8.27 -7.26 -1.83
CA CYS A 47 8.83 -8.11 -2.86
C CYS A 47 10.04 -7.43 -3.45
N VAL A 48 11.18 -8.09 -3.35
CA VAL A 48 12.40 -7.64 -4.00
C VAL A 48 12.62 -8.49 -5.24
N THR A 49 12.74 -7.84 -6.40
CA THR A 49 12.93 -8.50 -7.70
C THR A 49 13.91 -7.72 -8.56
N SER A 50 14.44 -8.35 -9.61
CA SER A 50 15.25 -7.67 -10.61
C SER A 50 14.39 -7.30 -11.81
N PHE A 51 14.43 -6.03 -12.24
CA PHE A 51 13.76 -5.55 -13.45
C PHE A 51 14.70 -4.58 -14.16
N ASN A 52 14.96 -4.78 -15.45
CA ASN A 52 15.91 -3.97 -16.23
C ASN A 52 17.27 -3.80 -15.53
N TRP A 53 17.82 -4.87 -14.96
CA TRP A 53 19.09 -4.89 -14.21
C TRP A 53 19.10 -4.07 -12.92
N ARG A 54 17.95 -3.53 -12.51
CA ARG A 54 17.75 -2.81 -11.26
C ARG A 54 17.05 -3.68 -10.24
N LYS A 55 17.42 -3.52 -8.98
CA LYS A 55 16.81 -4.23 -7.87
C LYS A 55 15.60 -3.41 -7.42
N MET A 56 14.40 -3.87 -7.75
CA MET A 56 13.15 -3.17 -7.45
C MET A 56 12.52 -3.71 -6.17
N VAL A 57 11.94 -2.81 -5.38
CA VAL A 57 11.17 -3.12 -4.19
C VAL A 57 9.72 -2.75 -4.44
N ILE A 58 8.84 -3.73 -4.28
CA ILE A 58 7.40 -3.62 -4.53
C ILE A 58 6.68 -3.88 -3.20
N TYR A 59 5.72 -3.04 -2.87
CA TYR A 59 4.86 -3.24 -1.70
C TYR A 59 3.72 -4.22 -2.03
N LYS A 60 3.44 -5.12 -1.10
CA LYS A 60 2.33 -6.07 -1.14
C LYS A 60 1.42 -5.85 0.06
N THR A 61 0.12 -5.99 -0.16
CA THR A 61 -0.87 -5.98 0.91
C THR A 61 -1.69 -7.27 0.90
N LYS A 62 -2.05 -7.74 2.10
CA LYS A 62 -2.99 -8.85 2.29
C LYS A 62 -4.45 -8.39 2.10
N VAL A 63 -4.71 -7.08 2.05
CA VAL A 63 -6.05 -6.53 1.83
C VAL A 63 -6.56 -6.90 0.44
N ARG A 64 -7.77 -7.46 0.38
CA ARG A 64 -8.44 -7.86 -0.87
C ARG A 64 -9.67 -7.02 -1.13
N LEU A 65 -9.99 -6.82 -2.40
CA LEU A 65 -11.25 -6.19 -2.79
C LEU A 65 -12.41 -7.16 -2.56
N TRP A 66 -13.51 -6.65 -2.05
CA TRP A 66 -14.74 -7.40 -1.90
C TRP A 66 -15.38 -7.69 -3.27
N THR A 67 -15.56 -8.97 -3.60
CA THR A 67 -16.10 -9.43 -4.89
C THR A 67 -17.51 -10.02 -4.82
N GLU A 68 -17.98 -10.42 -3.64
CA GLU A 68 -19.29 -11.07 -3.46
C GLU A 68 -20.45 -10.06 -3.42
N VAL A 69 -21.70 -10.55 -3.50
CA VAL A 69 -22.90 -9.69 -3.47
C VAL A 69 -23.33 -9.34 -2.05
N GLN A 70 -23.14 -10.25 -1.09
CA GLN A 70 -23.57 -10.08 0.30
C GLN A 70 -22.38 -10.08 1.25
N CYS A 71 -22.08 -8.93 1.88
CA CYS A 71 -20.95 -8.81 2.79
C CYS A 71 -21.14 -9.62 4.07
N THR A 72 -20.37 -10.70 4.20
CA THR A 72 -20.28 -11.51 5.43
C THR A 72 -18.92 -11.37 6.13
N GLN A 73 -17.88 -10.91 5.42
CA GLN A 73 -16.53 -10.75 5.97
C GLN A 73 -16.13 -9.29 6.18
N ARG A 74 -15.64 -8.98 7.38
CA ARG A 74 -15.31 -7.61 7.81
C ARG A 74 -13.97 -7.07 7.28
N ASN A 75 -13.09 -7.93 6.77
CA ASN A 75 -11.68 -7.58 6.47
C ASN A 75 -11.42 -7.32 4.97
N SER A 76 -12.47 -7.17 4.17
CA SER A 76 -12.35 -6.90 2.73
C SER A 76 -12.65 -5.44 2.40
N LEU A 77 -12.01 -4.95 1.34
CA LEU A 77 -12.14 -3.58 0.88
C LEU A 77 -13.41 -3.40 0.04
N HIS A 78 -14.36 -2.61 0.55
CA HIS A 78 -15.64 -2.32 -0.12
C HIS A 78 -15.56 -1.16 -1.12
N LEU A 79 -14.59 -1.22 -2.03
CA LEU A 79 -14.44 -0.22 -3.09
C LEU A 79 -14.94 -0.75 -4.45
N CYS A 80 -15.14 0.17 -5.39
CA CYS A 80 -15.40 -0.17 -6.78
C CYS A 80 -14.07 -0.39 -7.50
N LYS A 81 -13.89 -1.56 -8.13
CA LYS A 81 -12.71 -1.88 -8.94
C LYS A 81 -12.53 -0.90 -10.09
N ASP A 82 -13.61 -0.61 -10.81
CA ASP A 82 -13.59 0.25 -12.00
C ASP A 82 -13.27 1.71 -11.64
N PHE A 83 -13.66 2.13 -10.43
CA PHE A 83 -13.24 3.42 -9.88
C PHE A 83 -11.74 3.46 -9.57
N LEU A 84 -11.19 2.40 -8.95
CA LEU A 84 -9.75 2.30 -8.68
C LEU A 84 -8.91 2.27 -9.96
N LEU A 85 -9.43 1.66 -11.02
CA LEU A 85 -8.80 1.61 -12.34
C LEU A 85 -9.04 2.88 -13.18
N GLY A 86 -9.81 3.84 -12.68
CA GLY A 86 -10.11 5.08 -13.40
C GLY A 86 -11.05 4.91 -14.61
N VAL A 87 -11.70 3.75 -14.75
CA VAL A 87 -12.69 3.48 -15.82
C VAL A 87 -13.97 4.28 -15.59
N ILE A 88 -14.32 4.53 -14.33
CA ILE A 88 -15.44 5.39 -13.93
C ILE A 88 -14.91 6.70 -13.34
N LEU A 89 -15.31 7.83 -13.93
CA LEU A 89 -14.95 9.17 -13.44
C LEU A 89 -15.84 9.60 -12.26
N ARG A 90 -15.30 10.41 -11.34
CA ARG A 90 -16.07 11.02 -10.24
C ARG A 90 -17.21 11.85 -10.83
N GLY A 91 -18.45 11.50 -10.49
CA GLY A 91 -19.66 12.27 -10.84
C GLY A 91 -20.71 11.49 -11.63
N GLU A 92 -20.32 10.39 -12.27
CA GLU A 92 -21.23 9.54 -13.05
C GLU A 92 -21.94 8.54 -12.13
N ARG A 93 -23.11 8.95 -11.61
CA ARG A 93 -24.17 8.12 -11.02
C ARG A 93 -23.87 7.52 -9.64
N LYS A 94 -24.93 7.50 -8.81
CA LYS A 94 -24.95 6.97 -7.43
C LYS A 94 -24.45 5.53 -7.41
N PHE A 95 -23.19 5.33 -7.05
CA PHE A 95 -22.62 4.01 -6.84
C PHE A 95 -22.79 3.62 -5.38
N HIS A 96 -23.46 2.49 -5.11
CA HIS A 96 -23.81 2.03 -3.75
C HIS A 96 -22.62 1.47 -2.93
N ARG A 97 -21.38 1.56 -3.42
CA ARG A 97 -20.17 1.17 -2.68
C ARG A 97 -19.43 2.41 -2.17
N SER A 98 -18.85 2.33 -0.97
CA SER A 98 -18.33 3.48 -0.24
C SER A 98 -17.25 4.22 -1.04
N GLN A 99 -17.47 5.52 -1.32
CA GLN A 99 -16.55 6.35 -2.10
C GLN A 99 -15.35 6.89 -1.28
N GLY A 100 -14.89 6.16 -0.26
CA GLY A 100 -13.96 6.70 0.73
C GLY A 100 -12.73 5.85 0.97
N LEU A 101 -11.65 6.06 0.21
CA LEU A 101 -10.31 5.57 0.59
C LEU A 101 -9.81 6.22 1.90
N HIS A 102 -10.27 7.43 2.23
CA HIS A 102 -9.84 8.19 3.41
C HIS A 102 -10.41 7.70 4.76
N LYS A 103 -11.33 6.73 4.79
CA LYS A 103 -11.89 6.22 6.06
C LYS A 103 -11.13 5.02 6.64
N ILE A 104 -10.30 4.35 5.84
CA ILE A 104 -9.64 3.10 6.25
C ILE A 104 -8.47 3.37 7.19
N SER A 105 -7.76 4.49 6.99
CA SER A 105 -6.67 4.91 7.87
C SER A 105 -7.09 5.30 9.29
N ARG A 106 -8.39 5.39 9.58
CA ARG A 106 -8.91 5.68 10.93
C ARG A 106 -9.29 4.43 11.72
N LEU A 107 -9.61 3.31 11.06
CA LEU A 107 -10.09 2.11 11.74
C LEU A 107 -8.95 1.29 12.36
N ASP A 108 -7.71 1.39 11.84
CA ASP A 108 -6.53 0.75 12.45
C ASP A 108 -6.02 1.45 13.73
N GLN A 109 -6.58 2.61 14.09
CA GLN A 109 -6.20 3.33 15.32
C GLN A 109 -7.16 3.12 16.50
N GLU A 110 -8.36 2.56 16.28
CA GLU A 110 -9.37 2.39 17.34
C GLU A 110 -9.42 0.97 17.95
N GLU A 111 -8.67 -0.02 17.44
CA GLU A 111 -8.59 -1.38 18.03
C GLU A 111 -7.35 -1.62 18.93
N ARG A 112 -6.80 -0.57 19.55
CA ARG A 112 -5.76 -0.68 20.61
C ARG A 112 -6.07 0.17 21.84
N LEU A 113 -7.25 -0.01 22.41
CA LEU A 113 -7.56 0.35 23.80
C LEU A 113 -8.32 -0.80 24.47
#